data_AF-A0A960MH61-F1
#
_entry.id   AF-A0A960MH61-F1
#
_cell.length_a   1.000
_cell.length_b   1.000
_cell.length_c   1.000
_cell.angle_alpha   90.00
_cell.angle_beta   90.00
_cell.angle_gamma   90.00
#
_symmetry.space_group_name_H-M   'P 1'
#
loop_
_entity.id
_entity.type
_entity.pdbx_description
1 polymer ?
#
loop_
_entity_poly.entity_id
_entity_poly.type
_entity_poly.pdbx_seq_one_letter_code
_entity_poly.pdbx_strand_id
1 'polypeptide(L)'
;FSSGDSIVENVVRGHYRAVDNETNRPTRSMICVPLSAAGERLGVMQVLNKRKGAYTSKDCRLLEEFGSQAALAIRNARLVESLLAHSGFYAASLQTSDVMSRLAELRADAWSETLTILFADMRGFTQLCQTLIDPRLVQSRLSEFIRLLSDAILTESGIVNKFLGDGVLAIFRGDGGAERGVRTAFAILEGFDRLKQGWNDESNQQLDFLDVGIGLVTDQVILGGMGGSQLRDFTAIGTAVNLCAVLEKDAREGRRILCDQLTFRKVQHLDPEFEGPENFVLQKPGQSVGVAYKRYHLRGIRRPKSPLVFISHSDKDRELIGSKLVQPLEAAGLRCWVAKDSIPKGNVWTAEIRKGIAECSGMLVAVTQNSAKSRWVQLEVDLALAIGHQQQFVIPIIFDGTDPGEVNSFLAALQGIDARVESNLADQIARRIKDSNSDRSDS
;
A
#
# COMPACT_ATOMS: atom_id res chain seq x y z
N PHE A 1 6.86 1.09 47.90
CA PHE A 1 7.93 0.42 47.12
C PHE A 1 8.88 1.46 46.57
N SER A 2 9.80 1.97 47.38
CA SER A 2 10.83 2.94 46.97
C SER A 2 12.23 2.32 46.91
N SER A 3 12.46 1.18 47.59
CA SER A 3 13.75 0.48 47.61
C SER A 3 14.03 -0.34 46.35
N GLY A 4 12.99 -0.90 45.72
CA GLY A 4 13.14 -1.81 44.57
C GLY A 4 13.34 -3.27 44.96
N ASP A 5 13.37 -3.57 46.26
CA ASP A 5 13.48 -4.92 46.78
C ASP A 5 12.11 -5.58 46.95
N SER A 6 12.09 -6.91 46.87
CA SER A 6 10.91 -7.71 47.20
C SER A 6 10.60 -7.62 48.68
N ILE A 7 9.32 -7.50 49.01
CA ILE A 7 8.84 -7.39 50.39
C ILE A 7 7.89 -8.54 50.68
N VAL A 8 8.15 -9.23 51.79
CA VAL A 8 7.27 -10.25 52.34
C VAL A 8 6.78 -9.78 53.70
N GLU A 9 5.47 -9.53 53.82
CA GLU A 9 4.84 -9.10 55.08
C GLU A 9 3.73 -10.08 55.45
N ASN A 10 3.95 -10.86 56.50
CA ASN A 10 3.01 -11.88 56.94
C ASN A 10 1.98 -11.37 57.97
N VAL A 11 2.12 -10.12 58.41
CA VAL A 11 1.20 -9.43 59.32
C VAL A 11 1.09 -7.98 58.87
N VAL A 12 0.19 -7.71 57.92
CA VAL A 12 0.05 -6.38 57.31
C VAL A 12 -0.67 -5.42 58.26
N ARG A 13 0.00 -4.33 58.67
CA ARG A 13 -0.55 -3.33 59.60
C ARG A 13 -0.86 -1.97 58.98
N GLY A 14 -0.25 -1.65 57.85
CA GLY A 14 -0.47 -0.38 57.15
C GLY A 14 -0.25 -0.52 55.65
N HIS A 15 -1.34 -0.62 54.89
CA HIS A 15 -1.33 -0.67 53.43
C HIS A 15 -2.50 0.13 52.84
N TYR A 16 -2.39 0.45 51.56
CA TYR A 16 -3.45 1.12 50.81
C TYR A 16 -4.65 0.18 50.63
N ARG A 17 -5.80 0.52 51.22
CA ARG A 17 -6.97 -0.37 51.37
C ARG A 17 -7.95 -0.36 50.20
N ALA A 18 -7.64 0.28 49.06
CA ALA A 18 -8.58 0.31 47.94
C ALA A 18 -8.99 -1.10 47.47
N VAL A 19 -8.02 -2.01 47.40
CA VAL A 19 -8.26 -3.41 47.01
C VAL A 19 -9.08 -4.17 48.08
N ASP A 20 -8.80 -3.92 49.37
CA ASP A 20 -9.58 -4.52 50.47
C ASP A 20 -11.04 -4.05 50.42
N ASN A 21 -11.28 -2.78 50.09
CA ASN A 21 -12.61 -2.19 49.97
C ASN A 21 -13.36 -2.75 48.75
N GLU A 22 -12.70 -2.90 47.60
CA GLU A 22 -13.29 -3.48 46.39
C GLU A 22 -13.58 -4.98 46.52
N THR A 23 -12.70 -5.73 47.17
CA THR A 23 -12.81 -7.19 47.28
C THR A 23 -13.54 -7.65 48.55
N ASN A 24 -13.85 -6.72 49.45
CA ASN A 24 -14.42 -6.95 50.77
C ASN A 24 -13.66 -8.02 51.58
N ARG A 25 -12.33 -8.08 51.40
CA ARG A 25 -11.44 -9.04 52.05
C ARG A 25 -10.26 -8.30 52.66
N PRO A 26 -10.08 -8.33 53.99
CA PRO A 26 -8.95 -7.68 54.62
C PRO A 26 -7.65 -8.39 54.25
N THR A 27 -6.64 -7.62 53.84
CA THR A 27 -5.29 -8.12 53.62
C THR A 27 -4.63 -8.44 54.97
N ARG A 28 -4.20 -9.68 55.13
CA ARG A 28 -3.51 -10.21 56.33
C ARG A 28 -2.04 -10.49 56.07
N SER A 29 -1.72 -10.95 54.86
CA SER A 29 -0.37 -11.22 54.40
C SER A 29 -0.20 -10.78 52.95
N MET A 30 1.01 -10.37 52.57
CA MET A 30 1.33 -9.96 51.20
C MET A 30 2.78 -10.30 50.83
N ILE A 31 2.97 -10.65 49.56
CA ILE A 31 4.27 -10.54 48.88
C ILE A 31 4.13 -9.49 47.80
N CYS A 32 5.14 -8.66 47.65
CA CYS A 32 5.30 -7.80 46.49
C CYS A 32 6.69 -7.98 45.91
N VAL A 33 6.74 -8.12 44.59
CA VAL A 33 8.00 -8.22 43.84
C VAL A 33 8.03 -7.13 42.78
N PRO A 34 9.21 -6.56 42.48
CA PRO A 34 9.34 -5.59 41.41
C PRO A 34 9.12 -6.27 40.04
N LEU A 35 8.42 -5.59 39.15
CA LEU A 35 8.38 -5.94 37.73
C LEU A 35 9.51 -5.18 37.04
N SER A 36 10.69 -5.80 36.95
CA SER A 36 11.89 -5.19 36.37
C SER A 36 12.39 -5.99 35.18
N ALA A 37 12.76 -5.30 34.10
CA ALA A 37 13.39 -5.91 32.93
C ALA A 37 14.47 -4.97 32.38
N ALA A 38 15.65 -5.52 32.03
CA ALA A 38 16.76 -4.77 31.43
C ALA A 38 17.17 -3.48 32.18
N GLY A 39 17.11 -3.49 33.52
CA GLY A 39 17.50 -2.35 34.37
C GLY A 39 16.40 -1.31 34.60
N GLU A 40 15.23 -1.47 33.99
CA GLU A 40 14.08 -0.57 34.15
C GLU A 40 12.99 -1.20 35.05
N ARG A 41 12.36 -0.39 35.91
CA ARG A 41 11.27 -0.80 36.81
C ARG A 41 9.91 -0.40 36.23
N LEU A 42 9.15 -1.39 35.75
CA LEU A 42 7.86 -1.18 35.08
C LEU A 42 6.69 -1.06 36.06
N GLY A 43 6.83 -1.62 37.27
CA GLY A 43 5.79 -1.63 38.28
C GLY A 43 6.06 -2.63 39.41
N VAL A 44 5.01 -3.01 40.12
CA VAL A 44 5.07 -4.00 41.22
C VAL A 44 3.97 -5.02 41.01
N MET A 45 4.31 -6.30 41.17
CA MET A 45 3.35 -7.39 41.23
C MET A 45 3.13 -7.77 42.69
N GLN A 46 1.86 -7.81 43.10
CA GLN A 46 1.45 -8.06 44.48
C GLN A 46 0.54 -9.28 44.55
N VAL A 47 0.78 -10.14 45.54
CA VAL A 47 -0.09 -11.27 45.88
C VAL A 47 -0.49 -11.15 47.34
N LEU A 48 -1.78 -11.27 47.60
CA LEU A 48 -2.41 -11.05 48.90
C LEU A 48 -3.00 -12.35 49.46
N ASN A 49 -2.99 -12.47 50.80
CA ASN A 49 -3.72 -13.49 51.55
C ASN A 49 -3.43 -14.94 51.14
N LYS A 50 -2.25 -15.44 51.53
CA LYS A 50 -1.91 -16.86 51.36
C LYS A 50 -2.95 -17.75 52.06
N ARG A 51 -3.51 -18.72 51.32
CA ARG A 51 -4.58 -19.61 51.83
C ARG A 51 -4.14 -20.50 53.00
N LYS A 52 -2.87 -20.91 53.05
CA LYS A 52 -2.29 -21.75 54.12
C LYS A 52 -0.86 -21.31 54.44
N GLY A 53 -0.58 -21.12 55.72
CA GLY A 53 0.74 -20.75 56.23
C GLY A 53 1.16 -19.31 55.89
N ALA A 54 2.39 -18.97 56.28
CA ALA A 54 3.02 -17.71 55.95
C ALA A 54 3.69 -17.78 54.56
N TYR A 55 3.88 -16.63 53.93
CA TYR A 55 4.79 -16.48 52.80
C TYR A 55 6.22 -16.72 53.24
N THR A 56 6.92 -17.51 52.44
CA THR A 56 8.30 -17.93 52.67
C THR A 56 9.22 -17.32 51.62
N SER A 57 10.53 -17.38 51.86
CA SER A 57 11.54 -16.95 50.88
C SER A 57 11.46 -17.75 49.57
N LYS A 58 10.93 -18.99 49.59
CA LYS A 58 10.68 -19.78 48.37
C LYS A 58 9.53 -19.20 47.54
N ASP A 59 8.45 -18.76 48.20
CA ASP A 59 7.32 -18.12 47.52
C ASP A 59 7.73 -16.78 46.89
N CYS A 60 8.61 -16.03 47.58
CA CYS A 60 9.17 -14.78 47.07
C CYS A 60 9.98 -15.01 45.78
N ARG A 61 10.91 -15.97 45.79
CA ARG A 61 11.72 -16.32 44.60
C ARG A 61 10.89 -16.76 43.40
N LEU A 62 9.90 -17.63 43.65
CA LEU A 62 9.00 -18.07 42.58
C LEU A 62 8.22 -16.88 41.98
N LEU A 63 7.76 -15.96 42.83
CA LEU A 63 7.04 -14.79 42.38
C LEU A 63 7.95 -13.78 41.64
N GLU A 64 9.22 -13.66 42.04
CA GLU A 64 10.24 -12.88 41.31
C GLU A 64 10.51 -13.44 39.91
N GLU A 65 10.54 -14.77 39.75
CA GLU A 65 10.68 -15.44 38.46
C GLU A 65 9.49 -15.12 37.55
N PHE A 66 8.25 -15.25 38.05
CA PHE A 66 7.05 -14.85 37.31
C PHE A 66 7.02 -13.36 37.01
N GLY A 67 7.44 -12.53 37.97
CA GLY A 67 7.52 -11.08 37.82
C GLY A 67 8.50 -10.67 36.72
N SER A 68 9.64 -11.35 36.64
CA SER A 68 10.64 -11.10 35.59
C SER A 68 10.10 -11.45 34.20
N GLN A 69 9.39 -12.58 34.06
CA GLN A 69 8.75 -12.98 32.80
C GLN A 69 7.60 -12.04 32.39
N ALA A 70 6.74 -11.67 33.35
CA ALA A 70 5.66 -10.71 33.12
C ALA A 70 6.20 -9.32 32.76
N ALA A 71 7.29 -8.88 33.41
CA ALA A 71 7.95 -7.62 33.09
C ALA A 71 8.50 -7.63 31.65
N LEU A 72 9.10 -8.74 31.21
CA LEU A 72 9.54 -8.89 29.82
C LEU A 72 8.37 -8.85 28.83
N ALA A 73 7.27 -9.54 29.13
CA ALA A 73 6.07 -9.54 28.29
C ALA A 73 5.41 -8.15 28.21
N ILE A 74 5.26 -7.45 29.34
CA ILE A 74 4.73 -6.08 29.38
C ILE A 74 5.66 -5.11 28.65
N ARG A 75 6.97 -5.26 28.81
CA ARG A 75 7.96 -4.45 28.08
C ARG A 75 7.87 -4.71 26.58
N ASN A 76 7.73 -5.96 26.16
CA ASN A 76 7.55 -6.29 24.74
C ASN A 76 6.24 -5.70 24.20
N ALA A 77 5.14 -5.80 24.96
CA ALA A 77 3.85 -5.21 24.58
C ALA A 77 3.93 -3.67 24.50
N ARG A 78 4.59 -3.02 25.47
CA ARG A 78 4.82 -1.56 25.46
C ARG A 78 5.81 -1.12 24.39
N LEU A 79 6.81 -1.94 24.06
CA LEU A 79 7.73 -1.67 22.96
C LEU A 79 6.97 -1.78 21.64
N VAL A 80 6.08 -2.76 21.49
CA VAL A 80 5.15 -2.86 20.35
C VAL A 80 4.23 -1.65 20.32
N GLU A 81 3.59 -1.26 21.42
CA GLU A 81 2.74 -0.05 21.50
C GLU A 81 3.52 1.25 21.23
N SER A 82 4.76 1.37 21.71
CA SER A 82 5.61 2.53 21.50
C SER A 82 6.17 2.58 20.08
N LEU A 83 6.48 1.44 19.46
CA LEU A 83 6.77 1.35 18.03
C LEU A 83 5.54 1.75 17.20
N LEU A 84 4.33 1.39 17.66
CA LEU A 84 3.07 1.82 17.05
C LEU A 84 2.76 3.32 17.25
N ALA A 85 3.35 3.96 18.27
CA ALA A 85 3.15 5.38 18.63
C ALA A 85 4.27 6.33 18.14
N HIS A 86 5.52 5.87 17.99
CA HIS A 86 6.68 6.71 17.61
C HIS A 86 7.10 6.61 16.12
N SER A 87 6.42 5.81 15.30
CA SER A 87 6.74 5.65 13.87
C SER A 87 6.01 6.64 12.94
N GLY A 88 5.41 7.70 13.49
CA GLY A 88 4.84 8.79 12.72
C GLY A 88 5.92 9.60 12.01
N PHE A 89 5.87 9.59 10.67
CA PHE A 89 6.75 10.25 9.69
C PHE A 89 7.98 9.46 9.21
N TYR A 90 7.74 8.60 8.21
CA TYR A 90 8.63 8.52 7.06
C TYR A 90 7.87 8.99 5.81
N ALA A 91 7.82 10.31 5.64
CA ALA A 91 7.51 10.93 4.36
C ALA A 91 8.85 11.30 3.70
N ALA A 92 9.32 10.50 2.75
CA ALA A 92 10.42 10.91 1.89
C ALA A 92 9.89 11.87 0.81
N SER A 93 10.25 13.14 1.01
CA SER A 93 10.25 14.27 0.07
C SER A 93 8.91 14.74 -0.52
N LEU A 94 8.42 15.87 0.00
CA LEU A 94 7.57 16.78 -0.75
C LEU A 94 8.31 18.10 -0.96
N GLN A 95 8.26 18.59 -2.20
CA GLN A 95 8.68 19.92 -2.58
C GLN A 95 7.93 21.00 -1.78
N THR A 96 8.64 22.10 -1.55
CA THR A 96 8.41 23.12 -0.52
C THR A 96 7.29 24.13 -0.83
N SER A 97 6.07 23.72 -1.18
CA SER A 97 4.98 24.68 -1.43
C SER A 97 3.65 24.45 -0.68
N ASP A 98 3.48 23.38 0.09
CA ASP A 98 2.16 23.00 0.63
C ASP A 98 2.05 23.07 2.17
N VAL A 99 3.00 23.74 2.84
CA VAL A 99 3.04 23.83 4.31
C VAL A 99 1.90 24.70 4.86
N MET A 100 1.50 25.75 4.13
CA MET A 100 0.47 26.71 4.58
C MET A 100 -0.96 26.15 4.46
N SER A 101 -1.21 25.30 3.47
CA SER A 101 -2.46 24.57 3.25
C SER A 101 -2.68 23.52 4.35
N ARG A 102 -1.62 22.78 4.72
CA ARG A 102 -1.64 21.81 5.83
C ARG A 102 -1.84 22.46 7.20
N LEU A 103 -1.31 23.68 7.39
CA LEU A 103 -1.55 24.47 8.61
C LEU A 103 -3.01 24.94 8.74
N ALA A 104 -3.72 25.11 7.63
CA ALA A 104 -5.15 25.40 7.63
C ALA A 104 -6.01 24.16 7.97
N GLU A 105 -5.64 22.97 7.46
CA GLU A 105 -6.30 21.69 7.81
C GLU A 105 -6.14 21.32 9.30
N LEU A 106 -5.02 21.72 9.93
CA LEU A 106 -4.75 21.53 11.36
C LEU A 106 -5.74 22.28 12.30
N ARG A 107 -6.58 23.18 11.76
CA ARG A 107 -7.57 23.98 12.51
C ARG A 107 -9.02 23.52 12.35
N ALA A 108 -9.32 22.53 11.52
CA ALA A 108 -10.70 22.14 11.23
C ALA A 108 -11.29 21.17 12.27
N ASP A 109 -12.58 21.35 12.55
CA ASP A 109 -13.45 20.39 13.24
C ASP A 109 -13.40 19.01 12.55
N ALA A 110 -13.76 17.95 13.27
CA ALA A 110 -13.77 16.59 12.71
C ALA A 110 -14.54 16.53 11.37
N TRP A 111 -13.86 16.16 10.30
CA TRP A 111 -14.41 16.05 8.94
C TRP A 111 -14.46 14.59 8.49
N SER A 112 -15.44 14.23 7.66
CA SER A 112 -15.55 12.88 7.10
C SER A 112 -14.95 12.84 5.70
N GLU A 113 -14.08 11.87 5.45
CA GLU A 113 -13.46 11.61 4.16
C GLU A 113 -13.63 10.14 3.78
N THR A 114 -13.82 9.85 2.49
CA THR A 114 -13.78 8.47 1.99
C THR A 114 -12.35 8.07 1.72
N LEU A 115 -11.90 6.98 2.34
CA LEU A 115 -10.53 6.47 2.24
C LEU A 115 -10.54 5.00 1.82
N THR A 116 -9.50 4.59 1.09
CA THR A 116 -9.19 3.17 0.89
C THR A 116 -7.99 2.78 1.74
N ILE A 117 -8.13 1.71 2.52
CA ILE A 117 -7.13 1.16 3.42
C ILE A 117 -6.61 -0.13 2.79
N LEU A 118 -5.28 -0.29 2.73
CA LEU A 118 -4.61 -1.52 2.32
C LEU A 118 -3.81 -2.06 3.50
N PHE A 119 -3.98 -3.35 3.79
CA PHE A 119 -3.06 -4.13 4.60
C PHE A 119 -2.36 -5.14 3.71
N ALA A 120 -1.04 -5.26 3.79
CA ALA A 120 -0.30 -6.34 3.17
C ALA A 120 0.64 -6.96 4.21
N ASP A 121 0.77 -8.27 4.22
CA ASP A 121 1.63 -9.01 5.16
C ASP A 121 2.27 -10.24 4.49
N MET A 122 3.49 -10.57 4.90
CA MET A 122 4.20 -11.75 4.41
C MET A 122 3.65 -13.02 5.06
N ARG A 123 3.40 -14.03 4.25
CA ARG A 123 3.09 -15.39 4.71
C ARG A 123 4.36 -16.20 4.79
N GLY A 124 4.48 -16.96 5.87
CA GLY A 124 5.63 -17.84 6.09
C GLY A 124 6.86 -17.14 6.70
N PHE A 125 6.77 -15.87 7.14
CA PHE A 125 7.92 -15.17 7.71
C PHE A 125 8.54 -15.87 8.94
N THR A 126 7.73 -16.48 9.81
CA THR A 126 8.28 -17.29 10.91
C THR A 126 9.10 -18.48 10.40
N GLN A 127 8.61 -19.14 9.34
CA GLN A 127 9.33 -20.24 8.70
C GLN A 127 10.59 -19.73 7.99
N LEU A 128 10.55 -18.54 7.39
CA LEU A 128 11.71 -17.88 6.80
C LEU A 128 12.82 -17.69 7.83
N CYS A 129 12.51 -17.18 9.02
CA CYS A 129 13.47 -17.02 10.11
C CYS A 129 14.07 -18.35 10.61
N GLN A 130 13.35 -19.47 10.44
CA GLN A 130 13.84 -20.81 10.79
C GLN A 130 14.70 -21.42 9.69
N THR A 131 14.36 -21.17 8.43
CA THR A 131 15.13 -21.60 7.24
C THR A 131 16.42 -20.79 7.09
N LEU A 132 16.33 -19.47 7.25
CA LEU A 132 17.45 -18.55 7.23
C LEU A 132 18.03 -18.42 8.65
N ILE A 133 18.98 -19.29 8.97
CA ILE A 133 19.64 -19.30 10.28
C ILE A 133 20.45 -18.00 10.50
N ASP A 134 20.94 -17.36 9.44
CA ASP A 134 21.69 -16.09 9.53
C ASP A 134 20.74 -14.88 9.70
N PRO A 135 20.77 -14.19 10.85
CA PRO A 135 19.93 -13.02 11.09
C PRO A 135 20.19 -11.87 10.12
N ARG A 136 21.39 -11.75 9.55
CA ARG A 136 21.71 -10.70 8.57
C ARG A 136 20.97 -10.93 7.26
N LEU A 137 20.86 -12.19 6.84
CA LEU A 137 20.14 -12.56 5.64
C LEU A 137 18.64 -12.37 5.81
N VAL A 138 18.08 -12.76 6.96
CA VAL A 138 16.67 -12.46 7.34
C VAL A 138 16.40 -10.96 7.26
N GLN A 139 17.28 -10.15 7.85
CA GLN A 139 17.15 -8.70 7.83
C GLN A 139 17.23 -8.13 6.40
N SER A 140 18.10 -8.66 5.53
CA SER A 140 18.18 -8.25 4.13
C SER A 140 16.86 -8.52 3.40
N ARG A 141 16.32 -9.73 3.54
CA ARG A 141 15.06 -10.13 2.86
C ARG A 141 13.88 -9.29 3.34
N LEU A 142 13.79 -9.03 4.64
CA LEU A 142 12.78 -8.13 5.19
C LEU A 142 12.93 -6.70 4.65
N SER A 143 14.16 -6.20 4.56
CA SER A 143 14.43 -4.84 4.04
C SER A 143 14.05 -4.71 2.56
N GLU A 144 14.36 -5.71 1.75
CA GLU A 144 13.98 -5.79 0.34
C GLU A 144 12.44 -5.82 0.18
N PHE A 145 11.76 -6.58 1.03
CA PHE A 145 10.29 -6.62 1.04
C PHE A 145 9.66 -5.28 1.45
N ILE A 146 10.15 -4.66 2.53
CA ILE A 146 9.67 -3.35 2.98
C ILE A 146 9.88 -2.28 1.89
N ARG A 147 11.01 -2.33 1.18
CA ARG A 147 11.27 -1.44 0.05
C ARG A 147 10.25 -1.65 -1.08
N LEU A 148 10.00 -2.89 -1.48
CA LEU A 148 8.97 -3.23 -2.48
C LEU A 148 7.60 -2.65 -2.08
N LEU A 149 7.16 -2.89 -0.83
CA LEU A 149 5.89 -2.38 -0.33
C LEU A 149 5.83 -0.84 -0.44
N SER A 150 6.88 -0.17 0.02
CA SER A 150 6.98 1.29 0.02
C SER A 150 6.92 1.86 -1.40
N ASP A 151 7.72 1.30 -2.31
CA ASP A 151 7.81 1.75 -3.70
C ASP A 151 6.46 1.58 -4.43
N ALA A 152 5.80 0.43 -4.24
CA ALA A 152 4.49 0.17 -4.83
C ALA A 152 3.38 1.09 -4.29
N ILE A 153 3.41 1.43 -3.00
CA ILE A 153 2.45 2.35 -2.38
C ILE A 153 2.68 3.78 -2.87
N LEU A 154 3.94 4.24 -2.88
CA LEU A 154 4.28 5.62 -3.25
C LEU A 154 4.06 5.90 -4.73
N THR A 155 4.33 4.93 -5.61
CA THR A 155 4.09 5.04 -7.06
C THR A 155 2.63 5.37 -7.37
N GLU A 156 1.69 4.78 -6.63
CA GLU A 156 0.25 5.03 -6.76
C GLU A 156 -0.24 6.18 -5.85
N SER A 157 0.67 7.07 -5.44
CA SER A 157 0.35 8.21 -4.56
C SER A 157 -0.39 7.81 -3.28
N GLY A 158 -0.09 6.62 -2.76
CA GLY A 158 -0.55 6.12 -1.48
C GLY A 158 0.30 6.66 -0.33
N ILE A 159 -0.28 6.64 0.87
CA ILE A 159 0.40 7.05 2.10
C ILE A 159 0.70 5.80 2.91
N VAL A 160 1.98 5.52 3.13
CA VAL A 160 2.40 4.52 4.12
C VAL A 160 2.06 5.07 5.50
N ASN A 161 1.09 4.46 6.19
CA ASN A 161 0.71 4.87 7.53
C ASN A 161 1.64 4.27 8.58
N LYS A 162 1.85 2.95 8.54
CA LYS A 162 2.78 2.25 9.45
C LYS A 162 3.18 0.86 8.95
N PHE A 163 4.35 0.40 9.39
CA PHE A 163 4.77 -1.00 9.30
C PHE A 163 4.39 -1.76 10.58
N LEU A 164 4.09 -3.05 10.43
CA LEU A 164 3.60 -3.94 11.48
C LEU A 164 4.42 -5.24 11.48
N GLY A 165 5.73 -5.12 11.75
CA GLY A 165 6.66 -6.24 11.55
C GLY A 165 6.96 -6.42 10.07
N ASP A 166 6.54 -7.54 9.51
CA ASP A 166 6.58 -7.87 8.09
C ASP A 166 5.40 -7.31 7.28
N GLY A 167 4.38 -6.74 7.94
CA GLY A 167 3.24 -6.12 7.25
C GLY A 167 3.30 -4.60 7.11
N VAL A 168 2.41 -4.03 6.29
CA VAL A 168 2.21 -2.59 6.10
C VAL A 168 0.73 -2.22 6.11
N LEU A 169 0.42 -1.05 6.68
CA LEU A 169 -0.86 -0.36 6.57
C LEU A 169 -0.67 0.88 5.69
N ALA A 170 -1.39 0.96 4.58
CA ALA A 170 -1.40 2.10 3.68
C ALA A 170 -2.79 2.70 3.51
N ILE A 171 -2.84 3.99 3.18
CA ILE A 171 -4.07 4.76 2.99
C ILE A 171 -4.03 5.47 1.64
N PHE A 172 -5.13 5.41 0.90
CA PHE A 172 -5.33 6.11 -0.36
C PHE A 172 -6.53 7.07 -0.23
N ARG A 173 -6.26 8.36 -0.42
CA ARG A 173 -7.24 9.46 -0.29
C ARG A 173 -7.91 9.79 -1.62
N GLY A 174 -9.08 10.42 -1.56
CA GLY A 174 -9.82 10.95 -2.73
C GLY A 174 -10.52 9.88 -3.59
N ASP A 175 -11.24 10.35 -4.62
CA ASP A 175 -12.19 9.53 -5.38
C ASP A 175 -11.55 8.33 -6.12
N GLY A 176 -10.29 8.45 -6.53
CA GLY A 176 -9.51 7.37 -7.16
C GLY A 176 -8.78 6.44 -6.18
N GLY A 177 -8.99 6.58 -4.86
CA GLY A 177 -8.24 5.82 -3.85
C GLY A 177 -8.38 4.30 -3.98
N ALA A 178 -9.58 3.82 -4.33
CA ALA A 178 -9.85 2.39 -4.48
C ALA A 178 -9.10 1.77 -5.67
N GLU A 179 -9.07 2.47 -6.81
CA GLU A 179 -8.33 2.06 -8.00
C GLU A 179 -6.83 2.00 -7.73
N ARG A 180 -6.27 3.05 -7.13
CA ARG A 180 -4.85 3.11 -6.76
C ARG A 180 -4.49 2.01 -5.76
N GLY A 181 -5.32 1.78 -4.74
CA GLY A 181 -5.12 0.69 -3.79
C GLY A 181 -5.12 -0.70 -4.43
N VAL A 182 -6.02 -0.96 -5.39
CA VAL A 182 -6.04 -2.23 -6.13
C VAL A 182 -4.81 -2.37 -7.04
N ARG A 183 -4.39 -1.31 -7.73
CA ARG A 183 -3.16 -1.32 -8.53
C ARG A 183 -1.92 -1.59 -7.68
N THR A 184 -1.79 -0.91 -6.54
CA THR A 184 -0.72 -1.18 -5.57
C THR A 184 -0.75 -2.65 -5.12
N ALA A 185 -1.92 -3.21 -4.82
CA ALA A 185 -2.01 -4.60 -4.40
C ALA A 185 -1.46 -5.57 -5.45
N PHE A 186 -1.80 -5.39 -6.74
CA PHE A 186 -1.24 -6.20 -7.81
C PHE A 186 0.26 -5.97 -8.01
N ALA A 187 0.73 -4.72 -7.95
CA ALA A 187 2.15 -4.39 -8.05
C ALA A 187 2.98 -5.04 -6.92
N ILE A 188 2.44 -5.10 -5.69
CA ILE A 188 3.06 -5.80 -4.57
C ILE A 188 3.17 -7.29 -4.87
N LEU A 189 2.11 -7.94 -5.37
CA LEU A 189 2.16 -9.37 -5.68
C LEU A 189 3.19 -9.69 -6.77
N GLU A 190 3.16 -8.95 -7.86
CA GLU A 190 4.09 -9.13 -8.98
C GLU A 190 5.54 -8.91 -8.54
N GLY A 191 5.80 -7.81 -7.83
CA GLY A 191 7.14 -7.52 -7.33
C GLY A 191 7.62 -8.52 -6.27
N PHE A 192 6.70 -9.06 -5.45
CA PHE A 192 7.05 -10.09 -4.47
C PHE A 192 7.42 -11.41 -5.14
N ASP A 193 6.68 -11.81 -6.18
CA ASP A 193 7.00 -13.01 -6.93
C ASP A 193 8.38 -12.90 -7.60
N ARG A 194 8.73 -11.71 -8.13
CA ARG A 194 10.10 -11.41 -8.63
C ARG A 194 11.16 -11.47 -7.54
N LEU A 195 10.92 -10.84 -6.38
CA LEU A 195 11.86 -10.89 -5.24
C LEU A 195 12.09 -12.34 -4.78
N LYS A 196 11.01 -13.10 -4.61
CA LYS A 196 11.07 -14.51 -4.19
C LYS A 196 11.87 -15.35 -5.19
N GLN A 197 11.68 -15.14 -6.49
CA GLN A 197 12.46 -15.82 -7.53
C GLN A 197 13.95 -15.46 -7.40
N GLY A 198 14.30 -14.18 -7.27
CA GLY A 198 15.69 -13.76 -7.05
C GLY A 198 16.33 -14.37 -5.81
N TRP A 199 15.57 -14.48 -4.70
CA TRP A 199 16.06 -15.13 -3.48
C TRP A 199 16.34 -16.62 -3.67
N ASN A 200 15.48 -17.32 -4.40
CA ASN A 200 15.68 -18.73 -4.73
C ASN A 200 16.95 -18.93 -5.58
N ASP A 201 17.16 -18.06 -6.57
CA ASP A 201 18.31 -18.12 -7.48
C ASP A 201 19.64 -17.83 -6.77
N GLU A 202 19.67 -16.86 -5.85
CA GLU A 202 20.88 -16.46 -5.10
C GLU A 202 21.32 -17.49 -4.05
N SER A 203 20.35 -18.11 -3.36
CA SER A 203 20.63 -18.86 -2.13
C SER A 203 20.58 -20.38 -2.32
N ASN A 204 20.16 -20.87 -3.49
CA ASN A 204 19.83 -22.28 -3.74
C ASN A 204 18.86 -22.86 -2.68
N GLN A 205 18.10 -21.98 -2.02
CA GLN A 205 17.06 -22.35 -1.07
C GLN A 205 15.71 -22.29 -1.77
N GLN A 206 14.82 -23.17 -1.38
CA GLN A 206 13.49 -23.26 -1.96
C GLN A 206 12.49 -22.55 -1.03
N LEU A 207 12.25 -21.27 -1.28
CA LEU A 207 11.37 -20.40 -0.48
C LEU A 207 9.91 -20.40 -1.00
N ASP A 208 9.47 -21.48 -1.64
CA ASP A 208 8.15 -21.59 -2.27
C ASP A 208 6.98 -21.46 -1.27
N PHE A 209 7.25 -21.67 0.02
CA PHE A 209 6.28 -21.47 1.11
C PHE A 209 5.96 -19.99 1.38
N LEU A 210 6.76 -19.07 0.85
CA LEU A 210 6.54 -17.64 0.99
C LEU A 210 5.44 -17.14 0.05
N ASP A 211 4.53 -16.35 0.62
CA ASP A 211 3.46 -15.68 -0.09
C ASP A 211 3.15 -14.31 0.54
N VAL A 212 2.21 -13.56 -0.01
CA VAL A 212 1.73 -12.28 0.53
C VAL A 212 0.20 -12.30 0.58
N GLY A 213 -0.34 -11.93 1.74
CA GLY A 213 -1.77 -11.68 1.91
C GLY A 213 -2.04 -10.18 1.86
N ILE A 214 -3.07 -9.76 1.11
CA ILE A 214 -3.47 -8.36 0.97
C ILE A 214 -4.97 -8.21 1.24
N GLY A 215 -5.31 -7.28 2.13
CA GLY A 215 -6.67 -6.82 2.40
C GLY A 215 -6.90 -5.40 1.91
N LEU A 216 -8.06 -5.13 1.32
CA LEU A 216 -8.48 -3.81 0.85
C LEU A 216 -9.89 -3.46 1.34
N VAL A 217 -10.04 -2.30 1.96
CA VAL A 217 -11.34 -1.78 2.42
C VAL A 217 -11.48 -0.32 2.06
N THR A 218 -12.62 0.05 1.51
CA THR A 218 -12.98 1.45 1.29
C THR A 218 -14.13 1.80 2.22
N ASP A 219 -14.01 2.89 2.95
CA ASP A 219 -15.06 3.33 3.88
C ASP A 219 -15.04 4.85 4.09
N GLN A 220 -16.14 5.41 4.61
CA GLN A 220 -16.16 6.77 5.13
C GLN A 220 -15.57 6.80 6.53
N VAL A 221 -14.52 7.59 6.71
CA VAL A 221 -13.77 7.70 7.95
C VAL A 221 -13.87 9.14 8.45
N ILE A 222 -14.13 9.30 9.74
CA ILE A 222 -14.05 10.61 10.40
C ILE A 222 -12.60 10.86 10.79
N LEU A 223 -12.04 11.94 10.27
CA LEU A 223 -10.71 12.45 10.61
C LEU A 223 -10.89 13.60 11.60
N GLY A 224 -10.33 13.47 12.80
CA GLY A 224 -10.44 14.52 13.83
C GLY A 224 -9.49 14.26 14.99
N GLY A 225 -8.83 15.31 15.48
CA GLY A 225 -7.87 15.21 16.58
C GLY A 225 -8.58 14.98 17.91
N MET A 226 -8.45 13.78 18.50
CA MET A 226 -8.70 13.56 19.92
C MET A 226 -7.36 13.57 20.66
N GLY A 227 -7.14 14.59 21.51
CA GLY A 227 -5.96 14.68 22.38
C GLY A 227 -5.32 16.07 22.37
N GLY A 228 -5.19 16.67 23.57
CA GLY A 228 -4.54 17.98 23.76
C GLY A 228 -3.06 17.95 23.41
N SER A 229 -2.62 19.03 22.73
CA SER A 229 -1.24 19.47 22.49
C SER A 229 -0.15 18.38 22.26
N GLN A 230 0.26 18.28 20.99
CA GLN A 230 1.58 17.86 20.47
C GLN A 230 1.74 16.51 19.75
N LEU A 231 0.80 15.57 19.78
CA LEU A 231 0.75 14.48 18.79
C LEU A 231 -0.71 14.19 18.43
N ARG A 232 -1.08 14.37 17.16
CA ARG A 232 -2.42 14.06 16.64
C ARG A 232 -2.30 12.87 15.69
N ASP A 233 -2.69 11.70 16.19
CA ASP A 233 -2.69 10.45 15.43
C ASP A 233 -3.86 10.37 14.45
N PHE A 234 -3.58 9.94 13.22
CA PHE A 234 -4.59 9.50 12.26
C PHE A 234 -5.19 8.17 12.74
N THR A 235 -6.33 8.22 13.42
CA THR A 235 -7.11 7.02 13.72
C THR A 235 -8.25 6.92 12.71
N ALA A 236 -8.01 6.20 11.62
CA ALA A 236 -9.13 5.71 10.82
C ALA A 236 -10.00 4.85 11.75
N ILE A 237 -11.19 5.33 12.11
CA ILE A 237 -11.96 4.82 13.25
C ILE A 237 -12.32 3.34 13.03
N GLY A 238 -11.56 2.45 13.67
CA GLY A 238 -11.93 1.13 14.18
C GLY A 238 -12.42 0.10 13.16
N THR A 239 -13.63 0.25 12.63
CA THR A 239 -14.34 -0.84 11.93
C THR A 239 -13.72 -1.16 10.58
N ALA A 240 -13.44 -0.14 9.75
CA ALA A 240 -12.81 -0.33 8.44
C ALA A 240 -11.40 -0.92 8.55
N VAL A 241 -10.61 -0.44 9.52
CA VAL A 241 -9.26 -0.97 9.81
C VAL A 241 -9.33 -2.43 10.26
N ASN A 242 -10.25 -2.77 11.18
CA ASN A 242 -10.42 -4.15 11.65
C ASN A 242 -10.92 -5.07 10.54
N LEU A 243 -11.86 -4.59 9.71
CA LEU A 243 -12.33 -5.33 8.54
C LEU A 243 -11.17 -5.61 7.59
N CYS A 244 -10.35 -4.60 7.29
CA CYS A 244 -9.22 -4.73 6.38
C CYS A 244 -8.17 -5.73 6.90
N ALA A 245 -7.84 -5.67 8.19
CA ALA A 245 -6.95 -6.64 8.81
C ALA A 245 -7.52 -8.07 8.81
N VAL A 246 -8.84 -8.25 8.93
CA VAL A 246 -9.46 -9.58 8.82
C VAL A 246 -9.45 -10.08 7.37
N LEU A 247 -9.70 -9.22 6.39
CA LEU A 247 -9.58 -9.57 4.98
C LEU A 247 -8.14 -9.93 4.62
N GLU A 248 -7.15 -9.18 5.10
CA GLU A 248 -5.73 -9.54 4.92
C GLU A 248 -5.48 -10.92 5.51
N LYS A 249 -5.82 -11.19 6.78
CA LYS A 249 -5.59 -12.50 7.43
C LYS A 249 -6.27 -13.68 6.74
N ASP A 250 -7.42 -13.44 6.10
CA ASP A 250 -8.14 -14.45 5.33
C ASP A 250 -7.65 -14.59 3.88
N ALA A 251 -6.77 -13.68 3.40
CA ALA A 251 -6.03 -13.85 2.16
C ALA A 251 -4.93 -14.91 2.37
N ARG A 252 -5.35 -16.17 2.23
CA ARG A 252 -4.56 -17.40 2.33
C ARG A 252 -5.18 -18.49 1.46
N GLU A 253 -4.48 -19.62 1.33
CA GLU A 253 -4.94 -20.80 0.59
C GLU A 253 -5.21 -20.50 -0.89
N GLY A 254 -4.28 -19.80 -1.54
CA GLY A 254 -4.38 -19.39 -2.95
C GLY A 254 -5.16 -18.09 -3.18
N ARG A 255 -5.73 -17.49 -2.14
CA ARG A 255 -6.30 -16.13 -2.19
C ARG A 255 -5.27 -15.12 -1.72
N ARG A 256 -4.85 -14.21 -2.59
CA ARG A 256 -3.79 -13.22 -2.27
C ARG A 256 -4.33 -11.80 -2.06
N ILE A 257 -5.44 -11.45 -2.70
CA ILE A 257 -6.07 -10.11 -2.56
C ILE A 257 -7.55 -10.26 -2.23
N LEU A 258 -7.96 -9.83 -1.03
CA LEU A 258 -9.36 -9.77 -0.63
C LEU A 258 -9.82 -8.33 -0.45
N CYS A 259 -10.99 -7.98 -0.99
CA CYS A 259 -11.58 -6.67 -0.82
C CYS A 259 -13.05 -6.70 -0.39
N ASP A 260 -13.50 -5.61 0.24
CA ASP A 260 -14.90 -5.44 0.63
C ASP A 260 -15.81 -5.05 -0.56
N GLN A 261 -17.12 -5.10 -0.33
CA GLN A 261 -18.13 -4.76 -1.34
C GLN A 261 -17.99 -3.34 -1.91
N LEU A 262 -17.65 -2.35 -1.10
CA LEU A 262 -17.55 -0.96 -1.56
C LEU A 262 -16.30 -0.77 -2.42
N THR A 263 -15.16 -1.32 -2.00
CA THR A 263 -13.95 -1.34 -2.83
C THR A 263 -14.24 -1.99 -4.17
N PHE A 264 -14.82 -3.20 -4.18
CA PHE A 264 -15.14 -3.93 -5.41
C PHE A 264 -15.99 -3.09 -6.37
N ARG A 265 -17.07 -2.47 -5.87
CA ARG A 265 -17.94 -1.61 -6.69
C ARG A 265 -17.20 -0.44 -7.32
N LYS A 266 -16.29 0.18 -6.57
CA LYS A 266 -15.50 1.33 -7.05
C LYS A 266 -14.45 0.97 -8.11
N VAL A 267 -14.11 -0.31 -8.27
CA VAL A 267 -13.10 -0.76 -9.24
C VAL A 267 -13.67 -1.65 -10.34
N GLN A 268 -15.01 -1.78 -10.43
CA GLN A 268 -15.65 -2.59 -11.49
C GLN A 268 -15.31 -2.10 -12.89
N HIS A 269 -15.07 -0.79 -13.06
CA HIS A 269 -14.67 -0.21 -14.35
C HIS A 269 -13.29 -0.69 -14.82
N LEU A 270 -12.46 -1.23 -13.92
CA LEU A 270 -11.19 -1.86 -14.27
C LEU A 270 -11.37 -3.26 -14.86
N ASP A 271 -12.59 -3.82 -14.90
CA ASP A 271 -12.87 -5.21 -15.31
C ASP A 271 -12.01 -6.24 -14.55
N PRO A 272 -12.03 -6.26 -13.21
CA PRO A 272 -11.23 -7.22 -12.44
C PRO A 272 -11.67 -8.66 -12.70
N GLU A 273 -10.72 -9.59 -12.74
CA GLU A 273 -11.01 -11.01 -12.57
C GLU A 273 -11.23 -11.27 -11.08
N PHE A 274 -12.36 -11.87 -10.72
CA PHE A 274 -12.71 -12.06 -9.31
C PHE A 274 -13.51 -13.33 -9.03
N GLU A 275 -13.50 -13.73 -7.75
CA GLU A 275 -14.40 -14.73 -7.17
C GLU A 275 -15.22 -14.09 -6.03
N GLY A 276 -16.46 -14.54 -5.85
CA GLY A 276 -17.40 -14.02 -4.85
C GLY A 276 -18.67 -13.38 -5.46
N PRO A 277 -19.50 -12.68 -4.66
CA PRO A 277 -19.28 -12.36 -3.24
C PRO A 277 -19.40 -13.58 -2.32
N GLU A 278 -18.48 -13.67 -1.37
CA GLU A 278 -18.62 -14.55 -0.20
C GLU A 278 -19.16 -13.75 0.99
N ASN A 279 -20.13 -14.30 1.70
CA ASN A 279 -20.62 -13.70 2.94
C ASN A 279 -19.75 -14.16 4.12
N PHE A 280 -19.39 -13.24 5.00
CA PHE A 280 -18.76 -13.57 6.27
C PHE A 280 -19.25 -12.65 7.39
N VAL A 281 -19.08 -13.08 8.64
CA VAL A 281 -19.51 -12.32 9.80
C VAL A 281 -18.26 -11.90 10.57
N LEU A 282 -18.08 -10.59 10.71
CA LEU A 282 -17.03 -10.03 11.55
C LEU A 282 -17.57 -9.88 12.98
N GLN A 283 -16.94 -10.58 13.92
CA GLN A 283 -17.28 -10.52 15.34
C GLN A 283 -16.01 -10.27 16.13
N LYS A 284 -15.96 -9.18 16.91
CA LYS A 284 -14.83 -8.93 17.81
C LYS A 284 -14.88 -9.86 19.02
N PRO A 285 -13.73 -10.23 19.61
CA PRO A 285 -13.70 -10.96 20.87
C PRO A 285 -14.52 -10.25 21.94
N GLY A 286 -15.52 -10.94 22.51
CA GLY A 286 -16.43 -10.38 23.53
C GLY A 286 -17.68 -9.67 22.99
N GLN A 287 -17.87 -9.57 21.67
CA GLN A 287 -19.06 -8.95 21.08
C GLN A 287 -20.18 -10.00 20.90
N SER A 288 -21.41 -9.68 21.33
CA SER A 288 -22.55 -10.63 21.27
C SER A 288 -23.20 -10.76 19.89
N VAL A 289 -23.02 -9.76 19.03
CA VAL A 289 -23.63 -9.71 17.68
C VAL A 289 -22.52 -9.40 16.67
N GLY A 290 -22.34 -10.27 15.68
CA GLY A 290 -21.44 -10.04 14.56
C GLY A 290 -22.09 -9.21 13.46
N VAL A 291 -21.28 -8.54 12.66
CA VAL A 291 -21.73 -7.75 11.51
C VAL A 291 -21.43 -8.52 10.23
N ALA A 292 -22.44 -8.69 9.37
CA ALA A 292 -22.29 -9.40 8.10
C ALA A 292 -21.66 -8.49 7.03
N TYR A 293 -20.63 -9.00 6.37
CA TYR A 293 -19.93 -8.36 5.28
C TYR A 293 -19.88 -9.29 4.05
N LYS A 294 -19.63 -8.68 2.89
CA LYS A 294 -19.30 -9.39 1.66
C LYS A 294 -17.86 -9.10 1.30
N ARG A 295 -17.16 -10.15 0.87
CA ARG A 295 -15.80 -10.05 0.35
C ARG A 295 -15.70 -10.63 -1.05
N TYR A 296 -14.70 -10.16 -1.77
CA TYR A 296 -14.34 -10.56 -3.11
C TYR A 296 -12.87 -10.92 -3.15
N HIS A 297 -12.51 -11.99 -3.86
CA HIS A 297 -11.14 -12.33 -4.16
C HIS A 297 -10.79 -11.75 -5.52
N LEU A 298 -9.84 -10.81 -5.57
CA LEU A 298 -9.35 -10.24 -6.82
C LEU A 298 -8.17 -11.08 -7.33
N ARG A 299 -8.28 -11.58 -8.56
CA ARG A 299 -7.31 -12.48 -9.18
C ARG A 299 -6.44 -11.80 -10.24
N GLY A 300 -6.95 -10.72 -10.82
CA GLY A 300 -6.27 -9.95 -11.84
C GLY A 300 -7.10 -8.74 -12.21
N ILE A 301 -6.51 -7.84 -12.98
CA ILE A 301 -7.25 -6.83 -13.75
C ILE A 301 -7.26 -7.33 -15.18
N ARG A 302 -8.43 -7.58 -15.78
CA ARG A 302 -8.46 -7.88 -17.21
C ARG A 302 -7.97 -6.66 -17.94
N ARG A 303 -6.85 -6.83 -18.63
CA ARG A 303 -6.42 -5.80 -19.57
C ARG A 303 -7.57 -5.59 -20.56
N PRO A 304 -7.94 -4.34 -20.89
CA PRO A 304 -8.92 -4.11 -21.93
C PRO A 304 -8.49 -4.90 -23.17
N LYS A 305 -9.41 -5.67 -23.76
CA LYS A 305 -9.15 -6.58 -24.89
C LYS A 305 -8.42 -5.93 -26.07
N SER A 306 -8.41 -4.60 -26.10
CA SER A 306 -7.72 -3.75 -27.06
C SER A 306 -7.00 -2.62 -26.31
N PRO A 307 -5.65 -2.56 -26.32
CA PRO A 307 -4.89 -1.42 -25.83
C PRO A 307 -5.44 -0.11 -26.40
N LEU A 308 -5.65 0.89 -25.55
CA LEU A 308 -5.97 2.25 -25.98
C LEU A 308 -4.67 3.00 -26.23
N VAL A 309 -4.48 3.52 -27.43
CA VAL A 309 -3.25 4.16 -27.88
C VAL A 309 -3.53 5.61 -28.22
N PHE A 310 -2.79 6.52 -27.60
CA PHE A 310 -2.92 7.94 -27.87
C PHE A 310 -2.23 8.29 -29.19
N ILE A 311 -2.93 8.93 -30.11
CA ILE A 311 -2.38 9.36 -31.40
C ILE A 311 -2.19 10.87 -31.39
N SER A 312 -0.94 11.32 -31.38
CA SER A 312 -0.57 12.73 -31.50
C SER A 312 -0.14 13.06 -32.92
N HIS A 313 -0.80 14.03 -33.54
CA HIS A 313 -0.51 14.48 -34.89
C HIS A 313 -0.92 15.93 -35.13
N SER A 314 -0.41 16.54 -36.20
CA SER A 314 -0.86 17.86 -36.64
C SER A 314 -2.24 17.78 -37.27
N ASP A 315 -3.07 18.81 -37.10
CA ASP A 315 -4.37 18.93 -37.76
C ASP A 315 -4.28 18.81 -39.28
N LYS A 316 -3.18 19.31 -39.84
CA LYS A 316 -2.90 19.26 -41.29
C LYS A 316 -2.66 17.84 -41.80
N ASP A 317 -2.35 16.90 -40.91
CA ASP A 317 -2.06 15.51 -41.26
C ASP A 317 -3.24 14.57 -40.98
N ARG A 318 -4.40 15.10 -40.57
CA ARG A 318 -5.56 14.30 -40.12
C ARG A 318 -5.96 13.18 -41.11
N GLU A 319 -5.98 13.48 -42.41
CA GLU A 319 -6.36 12.50 -43.45
C GLU A 319 -5.28 11.43 -43.66
N LEU A 320 -4.00 11.85 -43.66
CA LEU A 320 -2.85 10.95 -43.77
C LEU A 320 -2.82 9.98 -42.58
N ILE A 321 -2.92 10.50 -41.35
CA ILE A 321 -2.84 9.70 -40.12
C ILE A 321 -4.09 8.83 -39.95
N GLY A 322 -5.27 9.34 -40.32
CA GLY A 322 -6.50 8.55 -40.30
C GLY A 322 -6.40 7.30 -41.17
N SER A 323 -5.95 7.44 -42.42
CA SER A 323 -5.88 6.35 -43.39
C SER A 323 -4.66 5.43 -43.23
N LYS A 324 -3.49 5.98 -42.85
CA LYS A 324 -2.24 5.22 -42.78
C LYS A 324 -1.89 4.70 -41.40
N LEU A 325 -2.51 5.20 -40.33
CA LEU A 325 -2.23 4.80 -38.96
C LEU A 325 -3.48 4.32 -38.22
N VAL A 326 -4.49 5.19 -38.07
CA VAL A 326 -5.65 4.90 -37.22
C VAL A 326 -6.47 3.71 -37.75
N GLN A 327 -6.88 3.74 -39.02
CA GLN A 327 -7.67 2.67 -39.63
C GLN A 327 -6.95 1.30 -39.60
N PRO A 328 -5.65 1.18 -39.98
CA PRO A 328 -4.92 -0.08 -39.82
C PRO A 328 -4.82 -0.58 -38.38
N LEU A 329 -4.59 0.31 -37.40
CA LEU A 329 -4.52 -0.06 -35.98
C LEU A 329 -5.87 -0.58 -35.46
N GLU A 330 -6.96 0.09 -35.82
CA GLU A 330 -8.31 -0.34 -35.47
C GLU A 330 -8.69 -1.68 -36.13
N ALA A 331 -8.31 -1.88 -37.39
CA ALA A 331 -8.48 -3.16 -38.09
C ALA A 331 -7.67 -4.30 -37.44
N ALA A 332 -6.50 -3.98 -36.85
CA ALA A 332 -5.69 -4.91 -36.06
C ALA A 332 -6.21 -5.10 -34.62
N GLY A 333 -7.32 -4.46 -34.24
CA GLY A 333 -7.96 -4.61 -32.95
C GLY A 333 -7.39 -3.72 -31.83
N LEU A 334 -6.63 -2.67 -32.16
CA LEU A 334 -6.20 -1.62 -31.21
C LEU A 334 -7.24 -0.50 -31.16
N ARG A 335 -7.43 0.13 -30.00
CA ARG A 335 -8.29 1.31 -29.88
C ARG A 335 -7.43 2.56 -29.98
N CYS A 336 -7.85 3.54 -30.78
CA CYS A 336 -7.12 4.80 -30.92
C CYS A 336 -7.84 5.93 -30.15
N TRP A 337 -7.08 6.74 -29.43
CA TRP A 337 -7.57 7.98 -28.82
C TRP A 337 -6.98 9.17 -29.58
N VAL A 338 -7.84 10.07 -30.06
CA VAL A 338 -7.44 11.23 -30.89
C VAL A 338 -8.07 12.50 -30.30
N ALA A 339 -7.25 13.48 -29.89
CA ALA A 339 -7.67 14.62 -29.07
C ALA A 339 -8.88 15.42 -29.60
N LYS A 340 -9.06 15.52 -30.93
CA LYS A 340 -10.19 16.25 -31.51
C LYS A 340 -11.45 15.43 -31.71
N ASP A 341 -11.32 14.12 -31.81
CA ASP A 341 -12.46 13.23 -32.06
C ASP A 341 -13.00 12.64 -30.76
N SER A 342 -12.18 12.62 -29.70
CA SER A 342 -12.50 12.03 -28.40
C SER A 342 -12.94 13.03 -27.32
N ILE A 343 -12.88 14.35 -27.57
CA ILE A 343 -13.20 15.38 -26.55
C ILE A 343 -14.58 16.00 -26.82
N PRO A 344 -15.51 15.97 -25.85
CA PRO A 344 -16.81 16.64 -25.95
C PRO A 344 -16.67 18.16 -26.09
N LYS A 345 -17.51 18.79 -26.93
CA LYS A 345 -17.54 20.25 -27.08
C LYS A 345 -17.89 20.92 -25.75
N GLY A 346 -17.00 21.81 -25.25
CA GLY A 346 -17.23 22.64 -24.06
C GLY A 346 -16.35 22.36 -22.84
N ASN A 347 -15.49 21.33 -22.87
CA ASN A 347 -14.60 20.98 -21.76
C ASN A 347 -13.25 21.74 -21.79
N VAL A 348 -12.57 21.81 -20.64
CA VAL A 348 -11.20 22.34 -20.53
C VAL A 348 -10.25 21.38 -21.23
N TRP A 349 -9.88 21.73 -22.46
CA TRP A 349 -9.20 20.87 -23.44
C TRP A 349 -7.93 20.18 -22.89
N THR A 350 -7.13 20.89 -22.10
CA THR A 350 -5.88 20.39 -21.54
C THR A 350 -6.06 19.35 -20.42
N ALA A 351 -7.15 19.43 -19.66
CA ALA A 351 -7.46 18.45 -18.61
C ALA A 351 -7.92 17.12 -19.20
N GLU A 352 -8.73 17.17 -20.27
CA GLU A 352 -9.20 15.98 -20.99
C GLU A 352 -8.06 15.29 -21.74
N ILE A 353 -7.13 16.04 -22.35
CA ILE A 353 -5.93 15.46 -22.98
C ILE A 353 -5.07 14.75 -21.95
N ARG A 354 -4.81 15.38 -20.80
CA ARG A 354 -4.04 14.76 -19.70
C ARG A 354 -4.70 13.45 -19.25
N LYS A 355 -6.02 13.43 -19.10
CA LYS A 355 -6.78 12.23 -18.74
C LYS A 355 -6.70 11.15 -19.83
N GLY A 356 -6.86 11.53 -21.10
CA GLY A 356 -6.73 10.63 -22.24
C GLY A 356 -5.35 9.98 -22.32
N ILE A 357 -4.27 10.75 -22.13
CA ILE A 357 -2.89 10.23 -22.08
C ILE A 357 -2.72 9.24 -20.93
N ALA A 358 -3.22 9.57 -19.73
CA ALA A 358 -3.11 8.71 -18.55
C ALA A 358 -3.88 7.38 -18.66
N GLU A 359 -4.94 7.34 -19.47
CA GLU A 359 -5.74 6.12 -19.73
C GLU A 359 -5.15 5.24 -20.85
N CYS A 360 -4.20 5.76 -21.64
CA CYS A 360 -3.61 5.04 -22.76
C CYS A 360 -2.43 4.15 -22.34
N SER A 361 -2.27 3.02 -23.02
CA SER A 361 -1.15 2.07 -22.81
C SER A 361 0.14 2.48 -23.53
N GLY A 362 0.08 3.53 -24.35
CA GLY A 362 1.20 4.09 -25.11
C GLY A 362 0.75 5.28 -25.95
N MET A 363 1.70 6.08 -26.41
CA MET A 363 1.51 7.25 -27.27
C MET A 363 2.29 7.10 -28.57
N LEU A 364 1.62 7.28 -29.69
CA LEU A 364 2.23 7.36 -31.01
C LEU A 364 2.29 8.81 -31.45
N VAL A 365 3.49 9.27 -31.82
CA VAL A 365 3.71 10.63 -32.30
C VAL A 365 3.98 10.57 -33.79
N ALA A 366 3.09 11.10 -34.61
CA ALA A 366 3.32 11.22 -36.04
C ALA A 366 4.41 12.26 -36.31
N VAL A 367 5.55 11.83 -36.84
CA VAL A 367 6.68 12.70 -37.21
C VAL A 367 6.53 13.09 -38.68
N THR A 368 6.20 14.37 -38.89
CA THR A 368 5.99 15.03 -40.17
C THR A 368 6.50 16.47 -40.10
N GLN A 369 6.68 17.13 -41.25
CA GLN A 369 7.00 18.56 -41.29
C GLN A 369 5.91 19.44 -40.64
N ASN A 370 4.67 18.96 -40.63
CA ASN A 370 3.54 19.68 -40.04
C ASN A 370 3.45 19.49 -38.52
N SER A 371 3.83 18.31 -38.00
CA SER A 371 3.90 18.07 -36.56
C SER A 371 5.10 18.78 -35.93
N ALA A 372 6.22 18.91 -36.65
CA ALA A 372 7.37 19.72 -36.22
C ALA A 372 7.02 21.20 -35.98
N LYS A 373 5.98 21.71 -36.66
CA LYS A 373 5.48 23.09 -36.52
C LYS A 373 4.26 23.19 -35.59
N SER A 374 3.81 22.07 -35.00
CA SER A 374 2.59 22.03 -34.20
C SER A 374 2.90 22.18 -32.71
N ARG A 375 2.55 23.34 -32.15
CA ARG A 375 2.63 23.59 -30.70
C ARG A 375 1.78 22.60 -29.88
N TRP A 376 0.72 22.07 -30.47
CA TRP A 376 -0.15 21.08 -29.80
C TRP A 376 0.54 19.72 -29.67
N VAL A 377 1.21 19.25 -30.73
CA VAL A 377 1.98 18.00 -30.67
C VAL A 377 3.10 18.11 -29.63
N GLN A 378 3.80 19.25 -29.60
CA GLN A 378 4.80 19.53 -28.57
C GLN A 378 4.21 19.46 -27.16
N LEU A 379 3.07 20.13 -26.92
CA LEU A 379 2.40 20.13 -25.62
C LEU A 379 1.96 18.71 -25.20
N GLU A 380 1.42 17.92 -26.12
CA GLU A 380 0.99 16.54 -25.84
C GLU A 380 2.18 15.65 -25.45
N VAL A 381 3.30 15.77 -26.16
CA VAL A 381 4.54 15.06 -25.81
C VAL A 381 5.04 15.51 -24.44
N ASP A 382 5.09 16.81 -24.17
CA ASP A 382 5.52 17.35 -22.87
C ASP A 382 4.59 16.88 -21.72
N LEU A 383 3.27 16.81 -21.97
CA LEU A 383 2.30 16.27 -21.02
C LEU A 383 2.53 14.78 -20.76
N ALA A 384 2.80 13.98 -21.78
CA ALA A 384 3.11 12.57 -21.63
C ALA A 384 4.38 12.36 -20.78
N LEU A 385 5.40 13.20 -20.97
CA LEU A 385 6.62 13.19 -20.16
C LEU A 385 6.36 13.59 -18.70
N ALA A 386 5.52 14.60 -18.49
CA ALA A 386 5.19 15.08 -17.15
C ALA A 386 4.34 14.08 -16.33
N ILE A 387 3.62 13.16 -16.98
CA ILE A 387 2.79 12.14 -16.30
C ILE A 387 3.63 10.96 -15.78
N GLY A 388 4.91 10.86 -16.14
CA GLY A 388 5.84 9.93 -15.48
C GLY A 388 5.86 8.53 -16.11
N HIS A 389 5.78 8.44 -17.44
CA HIS A 389 6.02 7.19 -18.14
C HIS A 389 7.35 7.27 -18.90
N GLN A 390 8.22 6.29 -18.65
CA GLN A 390 9.55 6.17 -19.23
C GLN A 390 9.58 6.30 -20.76
N GLN A 391 10.78 6.46 -21.33
CA GLN A 391 11.06 6.58 -22.78
C GLN A 391 10.31 5.57 -23.68
N GLN A 392 9.93 4.41 -23.15
CA GLN A 392 9.22 3.36 -23.88
C GLN A 392 7.72 3.63 -24.12
N PHE A 393 7.13 4.62 -23.44
CA PHE A 393 5.70 4.98 -23.60
C PHE A 393 5.41 5.76 -24.89
N VAL A 394 6.40 6.51 -25.38
CA VAL A 394 6.25 7.37 -26.56
C VAL A 394 6.98 6.73 -27.73
N ILE A 395 6.29 6.51 -28.85
CA ILE A 395 6.86 5.89 -30.05
C ILE A 395 6.73 6.89 -31.21
N PRO A 396 7.85 7.45 -31.71
CA PRO A 396 7.84 8.26 -32.92
C PRO A 396 7.51 7.39 -34.14
N ILE A 397 6.53 7.80 -34.94
CA ILE A 397 6.17 7.15 -36.22
C ILE A 397 6.52 8.10 -37.36
N ILE A 398 7.55 7.75 -38.14
CA ILE A 398 8.13 8.62 -39.17
C ILE A 398 7.37 8.44 -40.48
N PHE A 399 6.72 9.51 -40.94
CA PHE A 399 5.93 9.50 -42.19
C PHE A 399 6.62 10.24 -43.35
N ASP A 400 7.59 11.12 -43.07
CA ASP A 400 8.36 11.84 -44.08
C ASP A 400 9.85 11.93 -43.70
N GLY A 401 10.62 12.84 -44.30
CA GLY A 401 12.05 13.01 -44.01
C GLY A 401 12.38 13.80 -42.75
N THR A 402 11.39 14.16 -41.93
CA THR A 402 11.58 14.98 -40.73
C THR A 402 12.25 14.18 -39.62
N ASP A 403 13.26 14.77 -38.99
CA ASP A 403 13.89 14.19 -37.79
C ASP A 403 12.91 14.29 -36.60
N PRO A 404 12.66 13.21 -35.83
CA PRO A 404 11.88 13.27 -34.60
C PRO A 404 12.30 14.42 -33.66
N GLY A 405 13.60 14.77 -33.62
CA GLY A 405 14.12 15.89 -32.84
C GLY A 405 13.57 17.26 -33.22
N GLU A 406 13.12 17.45 -34.46
CA GLU A 406 12.46 18.69 -34.93
C GLU A 406 11.06 18.85 -34.34
N VAL A 407 10.41 17.76 -33.94
CA VAL A 407 9.09 17.78 -33.29
C VAL A 407 9.24 18.09 -31.81
N ASN A 408 10.07 17.33 -31.11
CA ASN A 408 10.42 17.55 -29.71
C ASN A 408 11.79 16.92 -29.46
N SER A 409 12.69 17.61 -28.77
CA SER A 409 14.07 17.15 -28.52
C SER A 409 14.15 15.80 -27.81
N PHE A 410 13.13 15.45 -27.03
CA PHE A 410 13.04 14.13 -26.39
C PHE A 410 12.92 12.99 -27.40
N LEU A 411 12.21 13.20 -28.51
CA LEU A 411 11.95 12.17 -29.50
C LEU A 411 13.22 11.77 -30.28
N ALA A 412 14.22 12.66 -30.34
CA ALA A 412 15.52 12.37 -30.97
C ALA A 412 16.26 11.20 -30.28
N ALA A 413 16.04 11.01 -28.99
CA ALA A 413 16.67 9.94 -28.20
C ALA A 413 15.89 8.61 -28.30
N LEU A 414 14.70 8.61 -28.91
CA LEU A 414 13.84 7.43 -29.00
C LEU A 414 14.03 6.72 -30.33
N GLN A 415 14.02 5.40 -30.29
CA GLN A 415 13.98 4.61 -31.51
C GLN A 415 12.58 4.77 -32.17
N GLY A 416 12.49 5.40 -33.34
CA GLY A 416 11.23 5.51 -34.09
C GLY A 416 10.84 4.24 -34.84
N ILE A 417 9.65 4.23 -35.44
CA ILE A 417 9.23 3.27 -36.49
C ILE A 417 9.06 4.06 -37.78
N ASP A 418 9.67 3.61 -38.88
CA ASP A 418 9.56 4.29 -40.17
C ASP A 418 8.38 3.74 -40.99
N ALA A 419 7.29 4.50 -41.02
CA ALA A 419 6.06 4.13 -41.74
C ALA A 419 6.20 4.20 -43.26
N ARG A 420 7.30 4.73 -43.80
CA ARG A 420 7.56 4.81 -45.25
C ARG A 420 8.04 3.48 -45.83
N VAL A 421 8.67 2.65 -45.01
CA VAL A 421 9.29 1.37 -45.40
C VAL A 421 8.57 0.16 -44.80
N GLU A 422 7.83 0.34 -43.70
CA GLU A 422 7.18 -0.77 -43.01
C GLU A 422 5.85 -1.19 -43.64
N SER A 423 5.80 -2.43 -44.12
CA SER A 423 4.59 -3.03 -44.70
C SER A 423 3.61 -3.55 -43.66
N ASN A 424 4.05 -3.77 -42.41
CA ASN A 424 3.23 -4.29 -41.32
C ASN A 424 3.32 -3.41 -40.05
N LEU A 425 3.06 -2.12 -40.24
CA LEU A 425 3.16 -1.08 -39.22
C LEU A 425 2.32 -1.37 -37.96
N ALA A 426 1.08 -1.86 -38.14
CA ALA A 426 0.17 -2.12 -37.03
C ALA A 426 0.66 -3.24 -36.10
N ASP A 427 1.19 -4.34 -36.66
CA ASP A 427 1.72 -5.45 -35.87
C ASP A 427 2.99 -5.07 -35.12
N GLN A 428 3.87 -4.26 -35.72
CA GLN A 428 5.06 -3.75 -35.04
C GLN A 428 4.70 -2.84 -33.86
N ILE A 429 3.75 -1.92 -34.08
CA ILE A 429 3.23 -1.06 -33.01
C ILE A 429 2.61 -1.91 -31.90
N ALA A 430 1.80 -2.92 -32.24
CA ALA A 430 1.17 -3.80 -31.27
C ALA A 430 2.21 -4.57 -30.44
N ARG A 431 3.28 -5.07 -31.06
CA ARG A 431 4.39 -5.73 -30.34
C ARG A 431 5.11 -4.74 -29.44
N ARG A 432 5.47 -3.58 -29.95
CA ARG A 432 6.21 -2.58 -29.19
C ARG A 432 5.45 -2.03 -28.00
N ILE A 433 4.13 -1.86 -28.12
CA ILE A 433 3.25 -1.52 -27.00
C ILE A 433 3.15 -2.68 -26.01
N LYS A 434 3.21 -3.94 -26.44
CA LYS A 434 3.28 -5.08 -25.52
C LYS A 434 4.61 -5.14 -24.78
N ASP A 435 5.73 -4.96 -25.48
CA ASP A 435 7.10 -5.05 -24.93
C ASP A 435 7.39 -3.90 -23.94
N SER A 436 6.98 -2.67 -24.27
CA SER A 436 7.06 -1.53 -23.35
C SER A 436 6.18 -1.69 -22.10
N ASN A 437 5.18 -2.56 -22.14
CA ASN A 437 4.36 -2.93 -20.99
C ASN A 437 4.85 -4.19 -20.27
N SER A 438 5.78 -4.97 -20.83
CA SER A 438 6.48 -6.07 -20.12
C SER A 438 7.73 -5.57 -19.39
N ASP A 439 8.42 -4.56 -19.91
CA ASP A 439 9.53 -3.90 -19.18
C ASP A 439 9.01 -3.10 -17.97
N ARG A 440 7.74 -2.71 -17.95
CA ARG A 440 7.05 -2.20 -16.74
C ARG A 440 6.83 -3.28 -15.66
N SER A 441 6.94 -4.56 -16.01
CA SER A 441 6.97 -5.67 -15.06
C SER A 441 8.37 -6.14 -14.71
N ASP A 442 9.42 -5.60 -15.33
CA ASP A 442 10.83 -5.94 -15.06
C ASP A 442 11.68 -4.75 -14.56
N SER A 443 11.11 -3.54 -14.49
CA SER A 443 11.68 -2.34 -13.85
C SER A 443 10.82 -1.86 -12.70
#